data_AF-A0A378VXG9-F1
#
_entry.id   AF-A0A378VXG9-F1
#
_cell.length_a   1.000
_cell.length_b   1.000
_cell.length_c   1.000
_cell.angle_alpha   90.00
_cell.angle_beta   90.00
_cell.angle_gamma   90.00
#
_symmetry.space_group_name_H-M   'P 1'
#
loop_
_entity.id
_entity.type
_entity.pdbx_description
1 polymer ?
#
loop_
_entity_poly.entity_id
_entity_poly.type
_entity_poly.pdbx_seq_one_letter_code
_entity_poly.pdbx_strand_id
1 'polypeptide(L)'
;MTTHLSNVAPDLQNYLNAIGEPEHPVLTRLREKAGHHRMGKMAIAREQAAVLVWLAKLIRAEKYLEIGVFTGYSSTALALALPEHGRITACDINVTFTDTARQVWNEAGVAHKISLHLQPALLTLDDLIAQGEAGSYDLALIDADKPPTPQYFERCLKLVRQGGIIAIDNILLNGRVMREAAFDAPPSVKILKDFNQNLPNDTRIVPITLPVGDGLTLLLKNNEDQITAFYHLAVCVCLLCFRFTRSGGQPNRNADTGKCFRRHSLSRSHSARPFGLSGRQNRPAVERSGNVKRESQSIGAYENTPFRQDIRPKTRRPQIERALPQYRRRQRIRTYRRNRTNLYNQALKHYQNGRFSAAAALLKGADGGDGGSIAQRSMYLLLQSRARMGNCESVIEIGGRYANRFKDSPTAPEVIFKIGECQYRLQQKTLQGRLGAA
;
A
#
# COMPACT_ATOMS: atom_id res chain seq x y z
N MET A 1 1.12 6.32 -1.72
CA MET A 1 1.82 7.47 -1.12
C MET A 1 1.84 8.62 -2.10
N THR A 2 1.10 9.66 -1.77
CA THR A 2 0.99 10.91 -2.53
C THR A 2 1.07 12.07 -1.54
N THR A 3 1.84 13.11 -1.88
CA THR A 3 1.94 14.35 -1.08
C THR A 3 0.86 15.38 -1.45
N HIS A 4 -0.01 15.05 -2.41
CA HIS A 4 -1.06 15.91 -2.95
C HIS A 4 -2.31 15.09 -3.25
N LEU A 5 -3.48 15.75 -3.24
CA LEU A 5 -4.71 15.22 -3.81
C LEU A 5 -4.53 15.01 -5.32
N SER A 6 -4.47 13.75 -5.77
CA SER A 6 -4.21 13.45 -7.19
C SER A 6 -5.31 13.93 -8.15
N ASN A 7 -6.48 14.31 -7.62
CA ASN A 7 -7.69 14.62 -8.38
C ASN A 7 -8.23 16.04 -8.14
N VAL A 8 -7.47 16.92 -7.48
CA VAL A 8 -7.88 18.31 -7.21
C VAL A 8 -6.96 19.28 -7.95
N ALA A 9 -7.53 20.25 -8.65
CA ALA A 9 -6.77 21.27 -9.37
C ALA A 9 -5.86 22.04 -8.38
N PRO A 10 -4.60 22.37 -8.73
CA PRO A 10 -3.68 23.05 -7.83
C PRO A 10 -4.23 24.34 -7.23
N ASP A 11 -4.96 25.15 -8.01
CA ASP A 11 -5.56 26.40 -7.51
C ASP A 11 -6.67 26.14 -6.49
N LEU A 12 -7.47 25.09 -6.70
CA LEU A 12 -8.47 24.66 -5.72
C LEU A 12 -7.79 24.12 -4.46
N GLN A 13 -6.71 23.35 -4.61
CA GLN A 13 -5.94 22.86 -3.46
C GLN A 13 -5.35 24.02 -2.64
N ASN A 14 -4.80 25.03 -3.31
CA ASN A 14 -4.27 26.24 -2.67
C ASN A 14 -5.35 27.02 -1.94
N TYR A 15 -6.52 27.19 -2.57
CA TYR A 15 -7.67 27.83 -1.95
C TYR A 15 -8.14 27.08 -0.68
N LEU A 16 -8.31 25.75 -0.77
CA LEU A 16 -8.69 24.91 0.38
C LEU A 16 -7.67 25.04 1.53
N ASN A 17 -6.38 25.08 1.18
CA ASN A 17 -5.30 25.25 2.14
C ASN A 17 -5.24 26.65 2.77
N ALA A 18 -5.76 27.68 2.10
CA ALA A 18 -5.81 29.07 2.57
C ALA A 18 -7.00 29.35 3.50
N ILE A 19 -8.11 28.60 3.37
CA ILE A 19 -9.29 28.74 4.24
C ILE A 19 -9.26 27.82 5.47
N GLY A 20 -8.27 26.94 5.58
CA GLY A 20 -8.09 26.01 6.71
C GLY A 20 -7.21 26.57 7.84
N GLU A 21 -7.02 25.77 8.90
CA GLU A 21 -6.08 26.10 9.97
C GLU A 21 -4.64 26.20 9.39
N PRO A 22 -3.89 27.28 9.70
CA PRO A 22 -2.51 27.42 9.25
C PRO A 22 -1.65 26.25 9.71
N GLU A 23 -0.81 25.75 8.81
CA GLU A 23 0.16 24.70 9.13
C GLU A 23 1.22 25.27 10.10
N HIS A 24 1.59 24.50 11.12
CA HIS A 24 2.64 24.91 12.05
C HIS A 24 3.97 25.12 11.30
N PRO A 25 4.76 26.18 11.58
CA PRO A 25 5.98 26.48 10.80
C PRO A 25 6.99 25.33 10.70
N VAL A 26 7.10 24.50 11.75
CA VAL A 26 7.95 23.30 11.74
C VAL A 26 7.48 22.28 10.68
N LEU A 27 6.18 22.07 10.55
CA LEU A 27 5.59 21.16 9.55
C LEU A 27 5.79 21.70 8.14
N THR A 28 5.62 23.02 7.94
CA THR A 28 5.90 23.68 6.65
C THR A 28 7.35 23.45 6.20
N ARG A 29 8.32 23.72 7.09
CA ARG A 29 9.74 23.46 6.79
C ARG A 29 10.02 22.00 6.50
N LEU A 30 9.43 21.08 7.27
CA LEU A 30 9.60 19.64 7.05
C LEU A 30 9.06 19.22 5.68
N ARG A 31 7.88 19.70 5.29
CA ARG A 31 7.25 19.41 3.99
C ARG A 31 8.06 19.96 2.83
N GLU A 32 8.59 21.17 2.94
CA GLU A 32 9.49 21.76 1.94
C GLU A 32 10.77 20.93 1.78
N LYS A 33 11.41 20.56 2.91
CA LYS A 33 12.59 19.68 2.92
C LYS A 33 12.28 18.32 2.30
N ALA A 34 11.15 17.72 2.63
CA ALA A 34 10.70 16.46 2.06
C ALA A 34 10.47 16.57 0.54
N GLY A 35 9.92 17.69 0.05
CA GLY A 35 9.70 17.95 -1.38
C GLY A 35 10.96 17.82 -2.25
N HIS A 36 12.14 18.09 -1.68
CA HIS A 36 13.44 17.95 -2.36
C HIS A 36 14.09 16.57 -2.17
N HIS A 37 13.55 15.72 -1.31
CA HIS A 37 14.10 14.39 -1.02
C HIS A 37 13.54 13.34 -1.99
N ARG A 38 14.39 12.41 -2.46
CA ARG A 38 13.97 11.35 -3.41
C ARG A 38 12.81 10.48 -2.89
N MET A 39 12.72 10.31 -1.58
CA MET A 39 11.66 9.56 -0.90
C MET A 39 10.62 10.47 -0.24
N GLY A 40 10.64 11.78 -0.52
CA GLY A 40 9.70 12.76 0.02
C GLY A 40 8.24 12.45 -0.26
N LYS A 41 7.97 11.78 -1.38
CA LYS A 41 6.61 11.33 -1.75
C LYS A 41 5.98 10.35 -0.75
N MET A 42 6.78 9.80 0.17
CA MET A 42 6.30 8.92 1.23
C MET A 42 5.69 9.68 2.43
N ALA A 43 5.90 11.00 2.52
CA ALA A 43 5.21 11.78 3.53
C ALA A 43 3.71 11.81 3.25
N ILE A 44 2.92 11.69 4.32
CA ILE A 44 1.47 11.91 4.29
C ILE A 44 1.16 13.32 3.76
N ALA A 45 0.05 13.47 3.03
CA ALA A 45 -0.36 14.78 2.54
C ALA A 45 -0.79 15.71 3.69
N ARG A 46 -0.62 17.03 3.50
CA ARG A 46 -1.01 18.06 4.49
C ARG A 46 -2.48 17.91 4.88
N GLU A 47 -3.34 17.68 3.90
CA GLU A 47 -4.79 17.60 4.07
C GLU A 47 -5.20 16.34 4.84
N GLN A 48 -4.45 15.24 4.69
CA GLN A 48 -4.68 14.03 5.47
C GLN A 48 -4.29 14.23 6.93
N ALA A 49 -3.13 14.86 7.20
CA ALA A 49 -2.74 15.22 8.55
C ALA A 49 -3.75 16.18 9.20
N ALA A 50 -4.27 17.15 8.43
CA ALA A 50 -5.32 18.06 8.90
C ALA A 50 -6.60 17.31 9.32
N VAL A 51 -7.04 16.31 8.54
CA VAL A 51 -8.17 15.45 8.92
C VAL A 51 -7.89 14.69 10.21
N LEU A 52 -6.70 14.09 10.36
CA LEU A 52 -6.33 13.36 11.58
C LEU A 52 -6.27 14.26 12.82
N VAL A 53 -5.69 15.46 12.68
CA VAL A 53 -5.67 16.49 13.74
C VAL A 53 -7.08 16.91 14.11
N TRP A 54 -7.95 17.15 13.12
CA TRP A 54 -9.34 17.52 13.36
C TRP A 54 -10.09 16.42 14.10
N LEU A 55 -9.89 15.16 13.72
CA LEU A 55 -10.47 14.00 14.42
C LEU A 55 -9.95 13.87 15.85
N ALA A 56 -8.64 14.02 16.07
CA ALA A 56 -8.04 13.97 17.40
C ALA A 56 -8.64 15.06 18.32
N LYS A 57 -8.81 16.28 17.82
CA LYS A 57 -9.50 17.37 18.54
C LYS A 57 -10.97 17.02 18.80
N LEU A 58 -11.70 16.51 17.79
CA LEU A 58 -13.12 16.17 17.89
C LEU A 58 -13.39 15.12 18.98
N ILE A 59 -12.59 14.04 19.00
CA ILE A 59 -12.77 12.94 19.95
C ILE A 59 -12.04 13.16 21.27
N ARG A 60 -11.37 14.31 21.43
CA ARG A 60 -10.50 14.63 22.57
C ARG A 60 -9.47 13.54 22.84
N ALA A 61 -8.79 13.09 21.78
CA ALA A 61 -7.80 12.04 21.87
C ALA A 61 -6.68 12.45 22.84
N GLU A 62 -6.20 11.48 23.61
CA GLU A 62 -5.06 11.61 24.51
C GLU A 62 -3.96 10.60 24.15
N LYS A 63 -4.33 9.41 23.67
CA LYS A 63 -3.40 8.34 23.30
C LYS A 63 -3.52 7.96 21.83
N TYR A 64 -2.44 8.14 21.08
CA TYR A 64 -2.38 7.92 19.63
C TYR A 64 -1.31 6.87 19.27
N LEU A 65 -1.64 6.01 18.30
CA LEU A 65 -0.78 4.95 17.80
C LEU A 65 -0.44 5.19 16.33
N GLU A 66 0.84 5.27 15.99
CA GLU A 66 1.31 5.48 14.61
C GLU A 66 2.14 4.30 14.13
N ILE A 67 1.76 3.71 12.99
CA ILE A 67 2.47 2.63 12.32
C ILE A 67 2.99 3.17 10.99
N GLY A 68 4.31 3.43 10.94
CA GLY A 68 4.96 4.15 9.85
C GLY A 68 5.12 5.64 10.21
N VAL A 69 6.34 6.03 10.58
CA VAL A 69 6.67 7.39 11.06
C VAL A 69 7.37 8.19 9.96
N PHE A 70 8.24 7.53 9.21
CA PHE A 70 9.12 8.15 8.23
C PHE A 70 9.86 9.35 8.85
N THR A 71 9.66 10.56 8.34
CA THR A 71 10.30 11.80 8.81
C THR A 71 9.49 12.54 9.89
N GLY A 72 8.38 11.96 10.34
CA GLY A 72 7.65 12.41 11.52
C GLY A 72 6.59 13.48 11.26
N TYR A 73 6.16 13.71 10.02
CA TYR A 73 5.18 14.77 9.72
C TYR A 73 3.82 14.53 10.40
N SER A 74 3.25 13.32 10.28
CA SER A 74 2.01 12.89 10.96
C SER A 74 2.14 12.95 12.47
N SER A 75 3.15 12.29 13.04
CA SER A 75 3.37 12.26 14.49
C SER A 75 3.60 13.65 15.08
N THR A 76 4.31 14.54 14.39
CA THR A 76 4.47 15.93 14.82
C THR A 76 3.13 16.68 14.81
N ALA A 77 2.35 16.54 13.74
CA ALA A 77 1.04 17.20 13.64
C ALA A 77 0.08 16.75 14.75
N LEU A 78 0.03 15.45 15.03
CA LEU A 78 -0.79 14.91 16.12
C LEU A 78 -0.28 15.36 17.48
N ALA A 79 1.04 15.34 17.74
CA ALA A 79 1.58 15.73 19.04
C ALA A 79 1.33 17.21 19.39
N LEU A 80 1.29 18.09 18.38
CA LEU A 80 0.91 19.50 18.52
C LEU A 80 -0.57 19.67 18.86
N ALA A 81 -1.44 18.73 18.45
CA ALA A 81 -2.88 18.80 18.66
C ALA A 81 -3.34 18.12 19.96
N LEU A 82 -2.62 17.08 20.40
CA LEU A 82 -2.91 16.36 21.65
C LEU A 82 -2.64 17.25 22.88
N PRO A 83 -3.34 17.02 24.01
CA PRO A 83 -3.06 17.72 25.26
C PRO A 83 -1.63 17.47 25.75
N GLU A 84 -1.17 18.21 26.74
CA GLU A 84 0.21 18.11 27.24
C GLU A 84 0.55 16.72 27.81
N HIS A 85 -0.41 16.10 28.49
CA HIS A 85 -0.30 14.73 28.97
C HIS A 85 -0.54 13.67 27.89
N GLY A 86 -0.82 14.08 26.65
CA GLY A 86 -1.04 13.18 25.53
C GLY A 86 0.19 12.33 25.22
N ARG A 87 -0.03 11.12 24.70
CA ARG A 87 1.02 10.15 24.39
C ARG A 87 0.86 9.59 22.99
N ILE A 88 1.97 9.49 22.29
CA ILE A 88 2.08 8.89 20.97
C ILE A 88 3.02 7.69 21.06
N THR A 89 2.53 6.53 20.63
CA THR A 89 3.38 5.37 20.35
C THR A 89 3.65 5.33 18.86
N ALA A 90 4.90 5.55 18.47
CA ALA A 90 5.33 5.67 17.08
C ALA A 90 6.17 4.45 16.69
N CYS A 91 5.79 3.72 15.64
CA CYS A 91 6.45 2.49 15.20
C CYS A 91 7.09 2.69 13.83
N ASP A 92 8.39 2.44 13.71
CA ASP A 92 9.10 2.44 12.42
C ASP A 92 10.29 1.47 12.45
N ILE A 93 10.84 1.12 11.29
CA ILE A 93 12.04 0.28 11.17
C ILE A 93 13.27 1.08 10.74
N ASN A 94 13.09 2.29 10.21
CA ASN A 94 14.15 3.05 9.58
C ASN A 94 14.73 4.10 10.53
N VAL A 95 15.93 3.83 11.03
CA VAL A 95 16.67 4.74 11.92
C VAL A 95 16.96 6.08 11.24
N THR A 96 17.40 6.07 9.98
CA THR A 96 17.80 7.31 9.27
C THR A 96 16.64 8.29 9.11
N PHE A 97 15.44 7.82 8.78
CA PHE A 97 14.28 8.71 8.66
C PHE A 97 13.80 9.18 10.03
N THR A 98 13.79 8.29 11.01
CA THR A 98 13.33 8.63 12.36
C THR A 98 14.30 9.52 13.13
N ASP A 99 15.58 9.59 12.75
CA ASP A 99 16.51 10.61 13.25
C ASP A 99 16.04 12.02 12.84
N THR A 100 15.53 12.17 11.61
CA THR A 100 14.89 13.43 11.18
C THR A 100 13.61 13.68 11.99
N ALA A 101 12.78 12.65 12.20
CA ALA A 101 11.57 12.77 13.01
C ALA A 101 11.88 13.26 14.44
N ARG A 102 12.90 12.69 15.09
CA ARG A 102 13.36 13.12 16.41
C ARG A 102 13.79 14.58 16.44
N GLN A 103 14.54 15.04 15.43
CA GLN A 103 14.92 16.45 15.33
C GLN A 103 13.69 17.36 15.25
N VAL A 104 12.75 17.02 14.37
CA VAL A 104 11.50 17.77 14.18
C VAL A 104 10.67 17.80 15.47
N TRP A 105 10.54 16.67 16.18
CA TRP A 105 9.80 16.61 17.45
C TRP A 105 10.41 17.52 18.53
N ASN A 106 11.74 17.62 18.58
CA ASN A 106 12.43 18.53 19.49
C ASN A 106 12.24 19.99 19.07
N GLU A 107 12.38 20.32 17.79
CA GLU A 107 12.12 21.67 17.26
C GLU A 107 10.68 22.14 17.51
N ALA A 108 9.71 21.23 17.47
CA ALA A 108 8.31 21.51 17.76
C ALA A 108 8.00 21.51 19.28
N GLY A 109 8.94 21.14 20.14
CA GLY A 109 8.72 21.07 21.60
C GLY A 109 7.83 19.91 22.06
N VAL A 110 7.58 18.92 21.21
CA VAL A 110 6.60 17.83 21.45
C VAL A 110 7.24 16.46 21.68
N ALA A 111 8.57 16.37 21.64
CA ALA A 111 9.30 15.10 21.80
C ALA A 111 8.91 14.33 23.07
N HIS A 112 8.57 15.02 24.15
CA HIS A 112 8.16 14.42 25.42
C HIS A 112 6.84 13.61 25.34
N LYS A 113 6.02 13.83 24.30
CA LYS A 113 4.78 13.08 24.07
C LYS A 113 5.00 11.78 23.32
N ILE A 114 6.17 11.57 22.71
CA ILE A 114 6.36 10.55 21.66
C ILE A 114 7.35 9.47 22.10
N SER A 115 6.89 8.22 22.15
CA SER A 115 7.71 7.03 22.31
C SER A 115 7.94 6.36 20.95
N LEU A 116 9.18 6.35 20.47
CA LEU A 116 9.55 5.71 19.20
C LEU A 116 10.07 4.28 19.42
N HIS A 117 9.44 3.32 18.74
CA HIS A 117 9.81 1.91 18.72
C HIS A 117 10.44 1.55 17.37
N LEU A 118 11.76 1.31 17.38
CA LEU A 118 12.57 0.98 16.20
C LEU A 118 12.65 -0.53 15.95
N GLN A 119 11.54 -1.13 15.54
CA GLN A 119 11.40 -2.56 15.24
C GLN A 119 10.18 -2.81 14.33
N PRO A 120 10.01 -4.02 13.76
CA PRO A 120 8.80 -4.34 13.01
C PRO A 120 7.54 -4.03 13.82
N ALA A 121 6.63 -3.23 13.26
CA ALA A 121 5.49 -2.72 14.00
C ALA A 121 4.62 -3.83 14.61
N LEU A 122 4.45 -4.98 13.94
CA LEU A 122 3.69 -6.11 14.50
C LEU A 122 4.24 -6.58 15.85
N LEU A 123 5.55 -6.56 16.06
CA LEU A 123 6.14 -6.92 17.36
C LEU A 123 5.75 -5.90 18.43
N THR A 124 5.88 -4.61 18.13
CA THR A 124 5.46 -3.54 19.06
C THR A 124 3.97 -3.66 19.40
N LEU A 125 3.12 -3.92 18.41
CA LEU A 125 1.68 -4.06 18.63
C LEU A 125 1.34 -5.27 19.49
N ASP A 126 2.00 -6.41 19.26
CA ASP A 126 1.81 -7.62 20.07
C ASP A 126 2.35 -7.43 21.50
N ASP A 127 3.47 -6.72 21.68
CA ASP A 127 4.03 -6.34 22.98
C ASP A 127 3.07 -5.45 23.78
N LEU A 128 2.48 -4.42 23.14
CA LEU A 128 1.50 -3.54 23.77
C LEU A 128 0.27 -4.33 24.24
N ILE A 129 -0.25 -5.24 23.40
CA ILE A 129 -1.37 -6.11 23.77
C ILE A 129 -1.00 -6.97 24.99
N ALA A 130 0.20 -7.57 24.98
CA ALA A 130 0.68 -8.38 26.10
C ALA A 130 0.88 -7.58 27.39
N GLN A 131 1.19 -6.28 27.27
CA GLN A 131 1.32 -5.34 28.40
C GLN A 131 -0.03 -4.83 28.93
N GLY A 132 -1.16 -5.30 28.38
CA GLY A 132 -2.50 -4.93 28.84
C GLY A 132 -3.03 -3.63 28.24
N GLU A 133 -2.44 -3.13 27.16
CA GLU A 133 -2.84 -1.87 26.52
C GLU A 133 -4.07 -2.02 25.59
N ALA A 134 -4.80 -3.13 25.70
CA ALA A 134 -6.01 -3.36 24.93
C ALA A 134 -7.07 -2.28 25.23
N GLY A 135 -7.65 -1.71 24.17
CA GLY A 135 -8.66 -0.65 24.29
C GLY A 135 -8.17 0.65 24.92
N SER A 136 -6.86 0.93 24.93
CA SER A 136 -6.28 2.13 25.56
C SER A 136 -6.05 3.30 24.60
N TYR A 137 -6.03 3.06 23.29
CA TYR A 137 -5.73 4.08 22.28
C TYR A 137 -7.01 4.72 21.73
N ASP A 138 -7.01 6.04 21.56
CA ASP A 138 -8.15 6.80 21.02
C ASP A 138 -8.17 6.78 19.49
N LEU A 139 -6.98 6.90 18.89
CA LEU A 139 -6.77 7.02 17.45
C LEU A 139 -5.55 6.21 17.05
N ALA A 140 -5.63 5.49 15.93
CA ALA A 140 -4.49 4.82 15.31
C ALA A 140 -4.34 5.21 13.84
N LEU A 141 -3.11 5.33 13.34
CA LEU A 141 -2.78 5.49 11.93
C LEU A 141 -1.95 4.29 11.44
N ILE A 142 -2.38 3.71 10.32
CA ILE A 142 -1.65 2.69 9.58
C ILE A 142 -1.15 3.28 8.27
N ASP A 143 0.14 3.64 8.20
CA ASP A 143 0.84 4.12 7.01
C ASP A 143 2.25 3.53 6.88
N ALA A 144 2.34 2.20 6.88
CA ALA A 144 3.58 1.46 6.70
C ALA A 144 3.58 0.67 5.39
N ASP A 145 4.28 -0.47 5.36
CA ASP A 145 4.22 -1.41 4.26
C ASP A 145 2.82 -2.03 4.12
N LYS A 146 2.42 -2.22 2.87
CA LYS A 146 1.02 -2.49 2.50
C LYS A 146 0.59 -3.97 2.62
N PRO A 147 1.45 -4.98 2.36
CA PRO A 147 1.06 -6.37 2.54
C PRO A 147 0.58 -6.74 3.96
N PRO A 148 1.19 -6.24 5.06
CA PRO A 148 0.70 -6.53 6.41
C PRO A 148 -0.44 -5.62 6.91
N THR A 149 -1.05 -4.78 6.07
CA THR A 149 -2.16 -3.90 6.49
C THR A 149 -3.31 -4.65 7.21
N PRO A 150 -3.80 -5.81 6.74
CA PRO A 150 -4.82 -6.56 7.49
C PRO A 150 -4.35 -6.99 8.89
N GLN A 151 -3.07 -7.36 9.02
CA GLN A 151 -2.48 -7.76 10.28
C GLN A 151 -2.39 -6.57 11.24
N TYR A 152 -1.97 -5.40 10.75
CA TYR A 152 -1.96 -4.16 11.53
C TYR A 152 -3.36 -3.78 12.00
N PHE A 153 -4.35 -3.86 11.10
CA PHE A 153 -5.74 -3.57 11.41
C PHE A 153 -6.25 -4.43 12.57
N GLU A 154 -6.03 -5.75 12.55
CA GLU A 154 -6.49 -6.63 13.63
C GLU A 154 -5.86 -6.30 15.00
N ARG A 155 -4.60 -5.86 15.06
CA ARG A 155 -3.98 -5.43 16.32
C ARG A 155 -4.47 -4.05 16.75
N CYS A 156 -4.61 -3.12 15.81
CA CYS A 156 -5.18 -1.80 16.08
C CYS A 156 -6.60 -1.93 16.61
N LEU A 157 -7.40 -2.85 16.07
CA LEU A 157 -8.76 -3.10 16.55
C LEU A 157 -8.79 -3.59 18.00
N LYS A 158 -7.77 -4.33 18.46
CA LYS A 158 -7.63 -4.72 19.88
C LYS A 158 -7.16 -3.56 20.76
N LEU A 159 -6.22 -2.75 20.26
CA LEU A 159 -5.59 -1.66 21.01
C LEU A 159 -6.44 -0.40 21.11
N VAL A 160 -7.25 -0.11 20.09
CA VAL A 160 -8.11 1.07 20.04
C VAL A 160 -9.36 0.85 20.88
N ARG A 161 -9.72 1.84 21.69
CA ARG A 161 -10.91 1.81 22.54
C ARG A 161 -12.21 1.76 21.74
N GLN A 162 -13.29 1.37 22.40
CA GLN A 162 -14.62 1.48 21.81
C GLN A 162 -14.95 2.95 21.47
N GLY A 163 -15.52 3.18 20.29
CA GLY A 163 -15.73 4.52 19.72
C GLY A 163 -14.44 5.24 19.31
N GLY A 164 -13.28 4.58 19.38
CA GLY A 164 -12.02 5.08 18.83
C GLY A 164 -11.94 4.88 17.32
N ILE A 165 -10.94 5.49 16.69
CA ILE A 165 -10.80 5.54 15.23
C ILE A 165 -9.50 4.88 14.78
N ILE A 166 -9.58 4.07 13.73
CA ILE A 166 -8.41 3.57 13.00
C ILE A 166 -8.42 4.20 11.62
N ALA A 167 -7.36 4.94 11.31
CA ALA A 167 -7.12 5.52 9.99
C ALA A 167 -6.11 4.65 9.22
N ILE A 168 -6.38 4.39 7.94
CA ILE A 168 -5.50 3.63 7.06
C ILE A 168 -5.20 4.46 5.81
N ASP A 169 -3.91 4.69 5.54
CA ASP A 169 -3.46 5.46 4.39
C ASP A 169 -3.09 4.56 3.18
N ASN A 170 -3.30 5.12 2.00
CA ASN A 170 -3.04 4.58 0.67
C ASN A 170 -3.83 3.32 0.35
N ILE A 171 -5.06 3.24 0.85
CA ILE A 171 -5.91 2.08 0.61
C ILE A 171 -6.23 1.89 -0.88
N LEU A 172 -6.17 2.97 -1.68
CA LEU A 172 -6.49 2.94 -3.10
C LEU A 172 -5.31 2.57 -3.99
N LEU A 173 -4.07 2.64 -3.46
CA LEU A 173 -2.83 2.34 -4.19
C LEU A 173 -2.74 3.01 -5.58
N ASN A 174 -3.04 4.30 -5.69
CA ASN A 174 -3.16 5.07 -6.92
C ASN A 174 -4.21 4.48 -7.89
N GLY A 175 -5.35 4.05 -7.34
CA GLY A 175 -6.44 3.44 -8.09
C GLY A 175 -6.18 2.01 -8.58
N ARG A 176 -5.02 1.40 -8.24
CA ARG A 176 -4.70 0.02 -8.68
C ARG A 176 -5.67 -1.02 -8.15
N VAL A 177 -6.28 -0.79 -6.99
CA VAL A 177 -7.27 -1.72 -6.40
C VAL A 177 -8.58 -1.78 -7.18
N MET A 178 -8.88 -0.79 -8.03
CA MET A 178 -10.10 -0.75 -8.84
C MET A 178 -10.03 -1.65 -10.07
N ARG A 179 -8.83 -2.15 -10.43
CA ARG A 179 -8.59 -2.92 -11.64
C ARG A 179 -8.38 -4.39 -11.28
N GLU A 180 -8.50 -5.27 -12.27
CA GLU A 180 -7.99 -6.63 -12.10
C GLU A 180 -6.48 -6.60 -11.97
N ALA A 181 -5.97 -7.34 -10.99
CA ALA A 181 -4.53 -7.41 -10.75
C ALA A 181 -3.89 -8.17 -11.91
N ALA A 182 -2.91 -7.55 -12.57
CA ALA A 182 -2.07 -8.26 -13.53
C ALA A 182 -1.36 -9.44 -12.84
N PHE A 183 -0.98 -10.46 -13.60
CA PHE A 183 -0.29 -11.65 -13.06
C PHE A 183 0.99 -11.30 -12.29
N ASP A 184 1.69 -10.24 -12.69
CA ASP A 184 2.92 -9.71 -12.09
C ASP A 184 2.67 -8.51 -11.15
N ALA A 185 1.40 -8.24 -10.79
CA ALA A 185 1.09 -7.16 -9.86
C ALA A 185 1.68 -7.47 -8.47
N PRO A 186 2.20 -6.44 -7.75
CA PRO A 186 2.67 -6.62 -6.39
C PRO A 186 1.57 -7.23 -5.49
N PRO A 187 1.92 -8.11 -4.53
CA PRO A 187 0.94 -8.75 -3.64
C PRO A 187 0.01 -7.77 -2.93
N SER A 188 0.50 -6.55 -2.63
CA SER A 188 -0.26 -5.48 -2.00
C SER A 188 -1.55 -5.12 -2.73
N VAL A 189 -1.59 -5.24 -4.07
CA VAL A 189 -2.78 -4.90 -4.86
C VAL A 189 -3.93 -5.85 -4.53
N LYS A 190 -3.66 -7.16 -4.57
CA LYS A 190 -4.66 -8.18 -4.23
C LYS A 190 -5.05 -8.07 -2.76
N ILE A 191 -4.07 -7.97 -1.86
CA ILE A 191 -4.31 -7.90 -0.41
C ILE A 191 -5.21 -6.71 -0.05
N LEU A 192 -4.90 -5.51 -0.56
CA LEU A 192 -5.73 -4.33 -0.25
C LEU A 192 -7.07 -4.36 -0.97
N LYS A 193 -7.17 -4.92 -2.20
CA LYS A 193 -8.46 -5.13 -2.86
C LYS A 193 -9.36 -6.04 -2.03
N ASP A 194 -8.84 -7.20 -1.61
CA ASP A 194 -9.57 -8.17 -0.77
C ASP A 194 -9.94 -7.55 0.59
N PHE A 195 -9.01 -6.82 1.23
CA PHE A 195 -9.27 -6.12 2.49
C PHE A 195 -10.40 -5.09 2.34
N ASN A 196 -10.35 -4.24 1.31
CA ASN A 196 -11.35 -3.20 1.06
C ASN A 196 -12.75 -3.76 0.81
N GLN A 197 -12.83 -4.89 0.10
CA GLN A 197 -14.11 -5.58 -0.17
C GLN A 197 -14.76 -6.12 1.10
N ASN A 198 -13.98 -6.43 2.13
CA ASN A 198 -14.50 -6.98 3.38
C ASN A 198 -14.90 -5.91 4.41
N LEU A 199 -14.39 -4.67 4.29
CA LEU A 199 -14.70 -3.60 5.25
C LEU A 199 -16.20 -3.37 5.49
N PRO A 200 -17.09 -3.32 4.47
CA PRO A 200 -18.52 -3.11 4.70
C PRO A 200 -19.22 -4.26 5.45
N ASN A 201 -18.61 -5.45 5.47
CA ASN A 201 -19.16 -6.65 6.10
C ASN A 201 -18.61 -6.87 7.52
N ASP A 202 -17.62 -6.09 7.96
CA ASP A 202 -17.04 -6.21 9.30
C ASP A 202 -17.90 -5.43 10.31
N THR A 203 -18.71 -6.15 11.08
CA THR A 203 -19.64 -5.58 12.06
C THR A 203 -18.95 -4.90 13.25
N ARG A 204 -17.64 -5.06 13.41
CA ARG A 204 -16.85 -4.45 14.49
C ARG A 204 -16.56 -2.97 14.23
N ILE A 205 -16.78 -2.49 13.00
CA ILE A 205 -16.43 -1.14 12.57
C ILE A 205 -17.53 -0.46 11.75
N VAL A 206 -17.45 0.86 11.64
CA VAL A 206 -18.19 1.68 10.67
C VAL A 206 -17.17 2.34 9.75
N PRO A 207 -17.07 1.91 8.47
CA PRO A 207 -16.05 2.42 7.56
C PRO A 207 -16.54 3.63 6.76
N ILE A 208 -15.65 4.61 6.57
CA ILE A 208 -15.77 5.64 5.53
C ILE A 208 -14.43 5.79 4.82
N THR A 209 -14.45 5.87 3.49
CA THR A 209 -13.23 6.10 2.69
C THR A 209 -13.31 7.46 2.03
N LEU A 210 -12.33 8.31 2.30
CA LEU A 210 -12.24 9.67 1.80
C LEU A 210 -11.21 9.75 0.67
N PRO A 211 -11.50 10.47 -0.43
CA PRO A 211 -10.55 10.69 -1.52
C PRO A 211 -9.51 11.77 -1.15
N VAL A 212 -8.89 11.62 0.03
CA VAL A 212 -7.83 12.50 0.53
C VAL A 212 -6.49 11.76 0.46
N GLY A 213 -5.46 12.41 -0.08
CA GLY A 213 -4.19 11.78 -0.46
C GLY A 213 -4.39 10.64 -1.47
N ASP A 214 -3.88 9.46 -1.14
CA ASP A 214 -4.02 8.23 -1.93
C ASP A 214 -5.17 7.33 -1.42
N GLY A 215 -6.16 7.97 -0.78
CA GLY A 215 -7.29 7.34 -0.12
C GLY A 215 -7.03 7.08 1.36
N LEU A 216 -7.76 7.82 2.20
CA LEU A 216 -7.76 7.69 3.65
C LEU A 216 -9.05 6.98 4.08
N THR A 217 -8.93 5.76 4.59
CA THR A 217 -10.06 5.05 5.18
C THR A 217 -10.07 5.28 6.68
N LEU A 218 -11.20 5.75 7.21
CA LEU A 218 -11.46 5.88 8.63
C LEU A 218 -12.42 4.77 9.05
N LEU A 219 -12.06 4.07 10.13
CA LEU A 219 -12.81 2.96 10.69
C LEU A 219 -13.15 3.33 12.14
N LEU A 220 -14.41 3.67 12.40
CA LEU A 220 -14.90 3.89 13.75
C LEU A 220 -15.18 2.52 14.40
N LYS A 221 -14.56 2.23 15.54
CA LYS A 221 -14.80 0.97 16.26
C LYS A 221 -16.15 1.00 16.99
N ASN A 222 -17.00 0.01 16.72
CA ASN A 222 -18.36 -0.07 17.28
C ASN A 222 -18.34 -0.41 18.77
N ASN A 223 -19.16 0.29 19.55
CA ASN A 223 -19.45 -0.12 20.92
C ASN A 223 -20.27 -1.43 20.89
N GLU A 224 -19.76 -2.50 21.52
CA GLU A 224 -20.46 -3.78 21.65
C GLU A 224 -21.87 -3.62 22.26
N ASP A 225 -22.06 -2.62 23.13
CA ASP A 225 -23.35 -2.30 23.76
C ASP A 225 -24.41 -1.74 22.79
N GLN A 226 -24.00 -1.07 21.71
CA GLN A 226 -24.97 -0.55 20.72
C GLN A 226 -25.48 -1.63 19.77
N ILE A 227 -24.67 -2.65 19.50
CA ILE A 227 -25.09 -3.79 18.67
C ILE A 227 -26.19 -4.56 19.43
N THR A 228 -26.00 -4.84 20.71
CA THR A 228 -27.05 -5.47 21.54
C THR A 228 -28.27 -4.57 21.72
N ALA A 229 -28.12 -3.25 21.87
CA ALA A 229 -29.25 -2.34 21.98
C ALA A 229 -30.13 -2.29 20.72
N PHE A 230 -29.54 -2.28 19.52
CA PHE A 230 -30.31 -2.35 18.27
C PHE A 230 -31.05 -3.69 18.11
N TYR A 231 -30.41 -4.81 18.47
CA TYR A 231 -31.05 -6.12 18.46
C TYR A 231 -32.17 -6.22 19.51
N HIS A 232 -31.97 -5.71 20.74
CA HIS A 232 -33.01 -5.70 21.77
C HIS A 232 -34.19 -4.81 21.38
N LEU A 233 -33.95 -3.63 20.78
CA LEU A 233 -35.02 -2.75 20.33
C LEU A 233 -35.82 -3.38 19.18
N ALA A 234 -35.14 -4.02 18.21
CA ALA A 234 -35.80 -4.72 17.11
C ALA A 234 -36.64 -5.92 17.60
N VAL A 235 -36.13 -6.70 18.56
CA VAL A 235 -36.84 -7.83 19.18
C VAL A 235 -38.01 -7.36 20.04
N CYS A 236 -37.86 -6.27 20.80
CA CYS A 236 -38.95 -5.66 21.57
C CYS A 236 -40.09 -5.15 20.67
N VAL A 237 -39.77 -4.48 19.55
CA VAL A 237 -40.78 -4.03 18.58
C VAL A 237 -41.51 -5.24 17.95
N CYS A 238 -40.79 -6.30 17.59
CA CYS A 238 -41.40 -7.54 17.08
C CYS A 238 -42.31 -8.23 18.11
N LEU A 239 -41.91 -8.32 19.38
CA LEU A 239 -42.70 -8.93 20.45
C LEU A 239 -43.93 -8.10 20.84
N LEU A 240 -43.83 -6.78 20.81
CA LEU A 240 -44.96 -5.86 21.02
C LEU A 240 -46.00 -6.00 19.89
N CYS A 241 -45.55 -6.10 18.63
CA CYS A 241 -46.45 -6.39 17.50
C CYS A 241 -47.08 -7.79 17.58
N PHE A 242 -46.36 -8.80 18.11
CA PHE A 242 -46.87 -10.17 18.23
C PHE A 242 -47.85 -10.36 19.40
N ARG A 243 -47.71 -9.57 20.49
CA ARG A 243 -48.70 -9.55 21.59
C ARG A 243 -50.01 -8.87 21.18
N PHE A 244 -49.94 -7.84 20.33
CA PHE A 244 -51.13 -7.11 19.88
C PHE A 244 -52.05 -7.92 18.94
N THR A 245 -51.53 -8.97 18.29
CA THR A 245 -52.31 -9.86 17.41
C THR A 245 -52.88 -11.09 18.11
N ARG A 246 -52.48 -11.38 19.37
CA ARG A 246 -52.94 -12.56 20.12
C ARG A 246 -53.93 -12.28 21.26
N SER A 247 -54.09 -11.03 21.70
CA SER A 247 -55.19 -10.67 22.59
C SER A 247 -56.47 -10.46 21.78
N GLY A 248 -57.12 -11.57 21.42
CA GLY A 248 -58.50 -11.57 20.93
C GLY A 248 -59.43 -11.00 21.99
N GLY A 249 -59.92 -9.78 21.76
CA GLY A 249 -61.04 -9.18 22.48
C GLY A 249 -62.02 -8.65 21.44
N GLN A 250 -63.27 -9.11 21.51
CA GLN A 250 -64.36 -8.73 20.60
C GLN A 250 -64.51 -7.20 20.50
N PRO A 251 -64.91 -6.66 19.33
CA PRO A 251 -65.04 -5.21 19.16
C PRO A 251 -66.34 -4.74 19.82
N ASN A 252 -66.24 -4.13 21.00
CA ASN A 252 -67.35 -3.36 21.55
C ASN A 252 -67.26 -1.91 21.05
N ARG A 253 -68.39 -1.43 20.51
CA ARG A 253 -68.54 -0.10 19.94
C ARG A 253 -68.48 0.94 21.05
N ASN A 254 -67.93 2.12 20.71
CA ASN A 254 -67.83 3.34 21.52
C ASN A 254 -66.66 3.41 22.52
N ALA A 255 -65.49 3.78 22.01
CA ALA A 255 -64.60 4.70 22.71
C ALA A 255 -63.61 5.34 21.71
N ASP A 256 -63.53 6.66 21.80
CA ASP A 256 -62.85 7.60 20.94
C ASP A 256 -61.32 7.47 21.03
N THR A 257 -60.65 7.03 19.96
CA THR A 257 -59.18 7.11 19.79
C THR A 257 -58.80 7.24 18.31
N GLY A 258 -58.79 8.48 17.81
CA GLY A 258 -58.52 8.81 16.41
C GLY A 258 -57.22 9.58 16.16
N LYS A 259 -56.07 9.21 16.75
CA LYS A 259 -54.75 9.73 16.34
C LYS A 259 -53.63 8.71 16.52
N CYS A 260 -53.49 7.81 15.55
CA CYS A 260 -52.18 7.35 15.07
C CYS A 260 -52.39 6.60 13.75
N PHE A 261 -51.50 6.83 12.78
CA PHE A 261 -51.54 6.33 11.39
C PHE A 261 -52.57 6.97 10.43
N ARG A 262 -52.25 8.16 9.92
CA ARG A 262 -52.60 8.50 8.53
C ARG A 262 -51.42 8.17 7.62
N ARG A 263 -51.60 7.12 6.82
CA ARG A 263 -50.90 6.93 5.54
C ARG A 263 -51.37 8.01 4.58
N HIS A 264 -50.45 8.74 3.94
CA HIS A 264 -50.75 9.47 2.72
C HIS A 264 -50.18 8.72 1.53
N SER A 265 -51.04 7.95 0.87
CA SER A 265 -50.96 7.65 -0.56
C SER A 265 -51.76 8.71 -1.31
N LEU A 266 -51.15 9.41 -2.26
CA LEU A 266 -51.85 10.27 -3.22
C LEU A 266 -51.55 9.75 -4.63
N SER A 267 -52.61 9.30 -5.31
CA SER A 267 -52.67 9.25 -6.77
C SER A 267 -54.05 9.75 -7.22
N ARG A 268 -54.06 10.74 -8.13
CA ARG A 268 -54.90 10.87 -9.34
C ARG A 268 -54.81 12.28 -9.97
N SER A 269 -54.24 12.34 -11.19
CA SER A 269 -54.78 12.90 -12.47
C SER A 269 -56.02 13.82 -12.42
N HIS A 270 -56.24 14.88 -13.23
CA HIS A 270 -55.77 15.42 -14.54
C HIS A 270 -56.14 16.93 -14.56
N SER A 271 -55.53 17.86 -15.32
CA SER A 271 -55.66 18.08 -16.77
C SER A 271 -55.01 19.43 -17.18
N ALA A 272 -54.49 19.50 -18.42
CA ALA A 272 -54.26 20.69 -19.30
C ALA A 272 -52.96 20.47 -20.10
N ARG A 273 -53.02 19.70 -21.20
CA ARG A 273 -53.11 20.12 -22.62
C ARG A 273 -51.76 20.45 -23.29
N PRO A 274 -51.60 20.10 -24.59
CA PRO A 274 -50.30 19.93 -25.23
C PRO A 274 -49.91 21.14 -26.11
N PHE A 275 -48.62 21.42 -26.21
CA PHE A 275 -48.07 22.23 -27.28
C PHE A 275 -46.91 21.47 -27.93
N GLY A 276 -47.12 21.08 -29.18
CA GLY A 276 -46.07 20.73 -30.12
C GLY A 276 -46.16 21.68 -31.32
N LEU A 277 -44.99 21.97 -31.91
CA LEU A 277 -44.66 22.44 -33.27
C LEU A 277 -43.31 23.17 -33.14
N SER A 278 -42.19 22.60 -33.58
CA SER A 278 -41.64 22.58 -34.94
C SER A 278 -40.56 23.67 -35.16
N GLY A 279 -39.48 23.32 -35.87
CA GLY A 279 -38.41 24.24 -36.30
C GLY A 279 -36.99 23.76 -35.93
N ARG A 280 -36.37 22.93 -36.78
CA ARG A 280 -35.30 23.32 -37.75
C ARG A 280 -33.94 23.63 -37.08
N GLN A 281 -32.99 22.71 -37.21
CA GLN A 281 -31.86 22.74 -38.16
C GLN A 281 -30.80 23.81 -37.83
N ASN A 282 -29.59 23.38 -37.43
CA ASN A 282 -28.37 23.56 -38.23
C ASN A 282 -27.13 22.96 -37.56
N ARG A 283 -26.60 21.90 -38.18
CA ARG A 283 -25.17 21.60 -38.22
C ARG A 283 -24.60 22.32 -39.46
N PRO A 284 -23.34 22.77 -39.47
CA PRO A 284 -22.59 22.84 -40.71
C PRO A 284 -21.69 21.61 -40.83
N ALA A 285 -21.99 20.78 -41.81
CA ALA A 285 -20.98 20.03 -42.53
C ALA A 285 -20.49 20.94 -43.67
N VAL A 286 -19.18 21.11 -43.83
CA VAL A 286 -18.57 21.65 -45.05
C VAL A 286 -17.99 20.50 -45.85
N GLU A 287 -18.16 20.64 -47.15
CA GLU A 287 -18.18 19.64 -48.20
C GLU A 287 -16.84 18.98 -48.52
N ARG A 288 -16.97 17.80 -49.15
CA ARG A 288 -15.94 17.18 -49.98
C ARG A 288 -15.91 17.85 -51.36
N SER A 289 -14.70 18.16 -51.81
CA SER A 289 -14.25 18.09 -53.21
C SER A 289 -12.73 17.91 -53.14
N GLY A 290 -11.99 17.27 -54.02
CA GLY A 290 -12.24 16.67 -55.31
C GLY A 290 -10.98 15.86 -55.65
N ASN A 291 -11.09 15.11 -56.73
CA ASN A 291 -10.28 13.97 -57.09
C ASN A 291 -9.12 14.38 -58.04
N VAL A 292 -8.13 13.51 -58.18
CA VAL A 292 -7.20 13.34 -59.33
C VAL A 292 -6.01 14.30 -59.51
N LYS A 293 -4.80 13.69 -59.58
CA LYS A 293 -3.73 13.79 -60.63
C LYS A 293 -2.38 13.50 -59.96
N ARG A 294 -1.82 12.28 -60.03
CA ARG A 294 -0.94 11.78 -61.10
C ARG A 294 -0.35 12.89 -61.97
N GLU A 295 0.89 13.26 -61.67
CA GLU A 295 1.85 13.73 -62.67
C GLU A 295 3.18 12.98 -62.48
N SER A 296 3.38 12.08 -63.43
CA SER A 296 4.65 11.52 -63.87
C SER A 296 5.26 12.48 -64.89
N GLN A 297 6.53 12.87 -64.74
CA GLN A 297 7.41 13.35 -65.82
C GLN A 297 8.85 12.96 -65.41
N SER A 298 9.42 11.93 -66.02
CA SER A 298 10.14 11.89 -67.31
C SER A 298 11.58 12.39 -67.14
N ILE A 299 12.55 11.46 -67.12
CA ILE A 299 13.41 11.07 -68.27
C ILE A 299 14.47 12.13 -68.58
N GLY A 300 15.72 11.72 -68.37
CA GLY A 300 16.91 12.29 -68.97
C GLY A 300 17.95 11.18 -69.10
N ALA A 301 17.93 10.48 -70.23
CA ALA A 301 18.94 9.53 -70.65
C ALA A 301 20.07 10.30 -71.35
N TYR A 302 21.34 9.92 -71.14
CA TYR A 302 22.38 10.05 -72.17
C TYR A 302 23.48 8.99 -71.97
N GLU A 303 23.48 8.08 -72.94
CA GLU A 303 24.61 7.47 -73.67
C GLU A 303 25.53 6.38 -73.09
N ASN A 304 25.70 5.39 -73.97
CA ASN A 304 26.46 4.15 -73.89
C ASN A 304 27.91 4.34 -74.35
N THR A 305 28.83 3.51 -73.85
CA THR A 305 29.56 2.50 -74.65
C THR A 305 30.46 1.60 -73.75
N PRO A 306 30.82 0.39 -74.20
CA PRO A 306 30.91 -0.80 -73.35
C PRO A 306 32.35 -1.25 -73.06
N PHE A 307 32.56 -2.00 -71.98
CA PHE A 307 33.74 -2.85 -71.85
C PHE A 307 33.39 -4.29 -71.46
N ARG A 308 34.05 -5.21 -72.15
CA ARG A 308 33.83 -6.65 -72.24
C ARG A 308 33.92 -7.37 -70.89
N GLN A 309 33.13 -8.45 -70.86
CA GLN A 309 33.04 -9.49 -69.86
C GLN A 309 34.38 -10.21 -69.63
N ASP A 310 34.67 -10.48 -68.36
CA ASP A 310 35.50 -11.61 -67.96
C ASP A 310 34.67 -12.48 -67.01
N ILE A 311 34.21 -13.62 -67.53
CA ILE A 311 33.42 -14.62 -66.84
C ILE A 311 34.39 -15.49 -66.01
N ARG A 312 34.29 -15.43 -64.68
CA ARG A 312 34.83 -16.48 -63.79
C ARG A 312 33.68 -17.17 -63.03
N PRO A 313 33.75 -18.49 -62.81
CA PRO A 313 32.60 -19.29 -62.44
C PRO A 313 32.13 -19.02 -61.01
N LYS A 314 30.81 -18.87 -60.83
CA LYS A 314 30.14 -18.83 -59.52
C LYS A 314 30.28 -20.20 -58.84
N THR A 315 31.31 -20.37 -58.00
CA THR A 315 31.28 -21.41 -56.96
C THR A 315 30.20 -21.04 -55.95
N ARG A 316 29.12 -21.82 -55.88
CA ARG A 316 28.14 -21.78 -54.80
C ARG A 316 28.87 -22.07 -53.48
N ARG A 317 29.20 -21.02 -52.71
CA ARG A 317 29.51 -21.20 -51.28
C ARG A 317 28.20 -21.51 -50.55
N PRO A 318 28.13 -22.58 -49.73
CA PRO A 318 26.94 -22.88 -48.96
C PRO A 318 26.70 -21.74 -47.95
N GLN A 319 25.43 -21.41 -47.71
CA GLN A 319 24.99 -20.43 -46.71
C GLN A 319 25.29 -20.90 -45.27
N ILE A 320 26.54 -21.19 -44.94
CA ILE A 320 26.99 -21.61 -43.60
C ILE A 320 28.06 -20.64 -43.13
N GLU A 321 27.80 -19.33 -43.14
CA GLU A 321 28.73 -18.37 -42.54
C GLU A 321 28.06 -17.21 -41.78
N ARG A 322 26.72 -17.17 -41.73
CA ARG A 322 25.98 -16.20 -40.89
C ARG A 322 25.41 -16.77 -39.58
N ALA A 323 25.56 -18.08 -39.32
CA ALA A 323 24.99 -18.77 -38.14
C ALA A 323 25.99 -19.10 -37.01
N LEU A 324 27.30 -19.00 -37.26
CA LEU A 324 28.35 -19.43 -36.32
C LEU A 324 28.42 -18.65 -34.99
N PRO A 325 28.21 -17.31 -34.94
CA PRO A 325 28.25 -16.55 -33.68
C PRO A 325 27.06 -16.85 -32.76
N GLN A 326 25.86 -17.03 -33.34
CA GLN A 326 24.63 -17.27 -32.58
C GLN A 326 24.57 -18.69 -32.00
N TYR A 327 25.06 -19.68 -32.75
CA TYR A 327 25.14 -21.07 -32.29
C TYR A 327 26.15 -21.24 -31.13
N ARG A 328 27.35 -20.66 -31.24
CA ARG A 328 28.36 -20.67 -30.16
C ARG A 328 27.88 -19.95 -28.90
N ARG A 329 27.14 -18.85 -29.05
CA ARG A 329 26.52 -18.12 -27.92
C ARG A 329 25.44 -18.96 -27.22
N ARG A 330 24.59 -19.67 -27.97
CA ARG A 330 23.57 -20.59 -27.42
C ARG A 330 24.19 -21.78 -26.68
N GLN A 331 25.26 -22.37 -27.20
CA GLN A 331 25.99 -23.43 -26.50
C GLN A 331 26.63 -22.93 -25.20
N ARG A 332 27.31 -21.77 -25.21
CA ARG A 332 27.90 -21.18 -23.99
C ARG A 332 26.86 -20.89 -22.89
N ILE A 333 25.69 -20.35 -23.25
CA ILE A 333 24.59 -20.09 -22.29
C ILE A 333 24.04 -21.40 -21.72
N ARG A 334 23.91 -22.45 -22.54
CA ARG A 334 23.46 -23.77 -22.08
C ARG A 334 24.46 -24.40 -21.11
N THR A 335 25.76 -24.36 -21.40
CA THR A 335 26.81 -24.89 -20.51
C THR A 335 26.88 -24.09 -19.21
N TYR A 336 26.77 -22.76 -19.27
CA TYR A 336 26.74 -21.88 -18.10
C TYR A 336 25.55 -22.17 -17.18
N ARG A 337 24.34 -22.31 -17.73
CA ARG A 337 23.14 -22.67 -16.95
C ARG A 337 23.26 -24.07 -16.32
N ARG A 338 23.77 -25.06 -17.07
CA ARG A 338 23.99 -26.42 -16.57
C ARG A 338 24.96 -26.45 -15.40
N ASN A 339 26.04 -25.67 -15.46
CA ASN A 339 27.01 -25.57 -14.36
C ASN A 339 26.40 -24.95 -13.09
N ARG A 340 25.56 -23.92 -13.21
CA ARG A 340 24.88 -23.31 -12.03
C ARG A 340 23.90 -24.28 -11.36
N THR A 341 23.14 -25.04 -12.13
CA THR A 341 22.24 -26.06 -11.58
C THR A 341 23.01 -27.16 -10.85
N ASN A 342 24.15 -27.60 -11.41
CA ASN A 342 25.01 -28.59 -10.76
C ASN A 342 25.58 -28.07 -9.42
N LEU A 343 26.07 -26.83 -9.39
CA LEU A 343 26.57 -26.20 -8.17
C LEU A 343 25.47 -26.07 -7.09
N TYR A 344 24.26 -25.67 -7.49
CA TYR A 344 23.10 -25.63 -6.59
C TYR A 344 22.81 -27.01 -5.97
N ASN A 345 22.74 -28.06 -6.80
CA ASN A 345 22.43 -29.41 -6.31
C ASN A 345 23.51 -29.94 -5.36
N GLN A 346 24.79 -29.66 -5.63
CA GLN A 346 25.88 -30.01 -4.72
C GLN A 346 25.78 -29.25 -3.40
N ALA A 347 25.54 -27.93 -3.45
CA ALA A 347 25.37 -27.12 -2.25
C ALA A 347 24.16 -27.56 -1.42
N LEU A 348 23.05 -27.95 -2.07
CA LEU A 348 21.87 -28.49 -1.39
C LEU A 348 22.19 -29.78 -0.64
N LYS A 349 22.97 -30.69 -1.25
CA LYS A 349 23.44 -31.91 -0.58
C LYS A 349 24.32 -31.59 0.64
N HIS A 350 25.19 -30.59 0.54
CA HIS A 350 25.98 -30.16 1.70
C HIS A 350 25.10 -29.57 2.82
N TYR A 351 24.13 -28.73 2.45
CA TYR A 351 23.20 -28.11 3.39
C TYR A 351 22.35 -29.15 4.13
N GLN A 352 21.79 -30.12 3.42
CA GLN A 352 20.99 -31.22 3.99
C GLN A 352 21.80 -32.10 4.96
N ASN A 353 23.11 -32.23 4.73
CA ASN A 353 24.02 -32.97 5.62
C ASN A 353 24.59 -32.10 6.76
N GLY A 354 24.02 -30.92 7.03
CA GLY A 354 24.49 -30.00 8.08
C GLY A 354 25.82 -29.31 7.79
N ARG A 355 26.40 -29.49 6.60
CA ARG A 355 27.70 -28.89 6.19
C ARG A 355 27.49 -27.49 5.60
N PHE A 356 27.01 -26.56 6.41
CA PHE A 356 26.60 -25.21 5.98
C PHE A 356 27.75 -24.37 5.42
N SER A 357 28.96 -24.48 5.98
CA SER A 357 30.16 -23.79 5.46
C SER A 357 30.50 -24.24 4.04
N ALA A 358 30.45 -25.55 3.77
CA ALA A 358 30.69 -26.12 2.43
C ALA A 358 29.60 -25.70 1.43
N ALA A 359 28.33 -25.67 1.85
CA ALA A 359 27.23 -25.17 1.03
C ALA A 359 27.41 -23.69 0.67
N ALA A 360 27.79 -22.85 1.65
CA ALA A 360 28.04 -21.43 1.42
C ALA A 360 29.26 -21.18 0.52
N ALA A 361 30.31 -22.00 0.62
CA ALA A 361 31.50 -21.91 -0.22
C ALA A 361 31.20 -22.20 -1.69
N LEU A 362 30.39 -23.23 -1.97
CA LEU A 362 29.97 -23.59 -3.34
C LEU A 362 29.08 -22.53 -3.99
N LEU A 363 28.36 -21.74 -3.19
CA LEU A 363 27.46 -20.69 -3.65
C LEU A 363 28.05 -19.29 -3.55
N LYS A 364 29.35 -19.16 -3.27
CA LYS A 364 30.05 -17.87 -3.24
C LYS A 364 29.94 -17.20 -4.62
N GLY A 365 29.31 -16.03 -4.71
CA GLY A 365 29.04 -15.34 -5.98
C GLY A 365 27.65 -15.62 -6.59
N ALA A 366 26.80 -16.44 -5.96
CA ALA A 366 25.43 -16.66 -6.42
C ALA A 366 24.56 -15.39 -6.35
N ASP A 367 24.98 -14.42 -5.53
CA ASP A 367 24.42 -13.09 -5.30
C ASP A 367 24.53 -12.11 -6.48
N GLY A 368 25.22 -12.48 -7.58
CA GLY A 368 25.33 -11.72 -8.84
C GLY A 368 24.56 -12.28 -10.05
N GLY A 369 23.62 -13.21 -9.86
CA GLY A 369 22.98 -13.94 -10.97
C GLY A 369 22.02 -13.17 -11.90
N ASP A 370 21.59 -13.85 -12.97
CA ASP A 370 20.77 -13.34 -14.09
C ASP A 370 19.26 -13.15 -13.77
N GLY A 371 18.88 -13.18 -12.49
CA GLY A 371 17.47 -13.13 -12.07
C GLY A 371 16.65 -14.39 -12.35
N GLY A 372 17.27 -15.47 -12.85
CA GLY A 372 16.58 -16.74 -13.11
C GLY A 372 16.26 -17.55 -11.85
N SER A 373 15.40 -18.56 -11.99
CA SER A 373 14.94 -19.43 -10.87
C SER A 373 16.08 -20.15 -10.13
N ILE A 374 17.15 -20.55 -10.83
CA ILE A 374 18.33 -21.15 -10.19
C ILE A 374 19.13 -20.10 -9.41
N ALA A 375 19.23 -18.86 -9.90
CA ALA A 375 19.90 -17.79 -9.17
C ALA A 375 19.14 -17.47 -7.87
N GLN A 376 17.82 -17.41 -7.93
CA GLN A 376 16.95 -17.26 -6.78
C GLN A 376 17.18 -18.36 -5.75
N ARG A 377 17.02 -19.63 -6.13
CA ARG A 377 17.21 -20.77 -5.21
C ARG A 377 18.62 -20.82 -4.62
N SER A 378 19.64 -20.48 -5.41
CA SER A 378 21.02 -20.44 -4.96
C SER A 378 21.27 -19.32 -3.95
N MET A 379 20.74 -18.11 -4.18
CA MET A 379 20.88 -17.00 -3.23
C MET A 379 20.13 -17.28 -1.92
N TYR A 380 18.93 -17.86 -2.00
CA TYR A 380 18.15 -18.24 -0.82
C TYR A 380 18.88 -19.32 0.01
N LEU A 381 19.40 -20.36 -0.64
CA LEU A 381 20.16 -21.43 0.04
C LEU A 381 21.48 -20.91 0.66
N LEU A 382 22.15 -19.97 -0.02
CA LEU A 382 23.33 -19.28 0.52
C LEU A 382 22.97 -18.49 1.78
N LEU A 383 21.87 -17.73 1.75
CA LEU A 383 21.38 -16.96 2.91
C LEU A 383 21.06 -17.88 4.09
N GLN A 384 20.33 -18.98 3.85
CA GLN A 384 20.01 -19.96 4.89
C GLN A 384 21.28 -20.59 5.48
N SER A 385 22.27 -20.91 4.64
CA SER A 385 23.56 -21.44 5.10
C SER A 385 24.29 -20.46 6.01
N ARG A 386 24.32 -19.16 5.66
CA ARG A 386 24.93 -18.11 6.49
C ARG A 386 24.20 -17.91 7.80
N ALA A 387 22.87 -17.97 7.79
CA ALA A 387 22.05 -17.87 9.00
C ALA A 387 22.32 -19.03 9.97
N ARG A 388 22.45 -20.27 9.46
CA ARG A 388 22.80 -21.45 10.28
C ARG A 388 24.21 -21.36 10.88
N MET A 389 25.11 -20.62 10.24
CA MET A 389 26.45 -20.33 10.75
C MET A 389 26.49 -19.13 11.71
N GLY A 390 25.35 -18.47 11.98
CA GLY A 390 25.28 -17.28 12.83
C GLY A 390 25.90 -16.01 12.22
N ASN A 391 26.22 -16.00 10.93
CA ASN A 391 26.82 -14.86 10.25
C ASN A 391 25.75 -13.83 9.83
N CYS A 392 25.31 -13.04 10.80
CA CYS A 392 24.19 -12.11 10.67
C CYS A 392 24.45 -11.00 9.64
N GLU A 393 25.68 -10.48 9.56
CA GLU A 393 26.06 -9.44 8.58
C GLU A 393 25.89 -9.94 7.14
N SER A 394 26.39 -11.14 6.85
CA SER A 394 26.21 -11.75 5.51
C SER A 394 24.74 -11.99 5.20
N VAL A 395 23.93 -12.39 6.19
CA VAL A 395 22.48 -12.59 5.99
C VAL A 395 21.78 -11.29 5.63
N ILE A 396 22.13 -10.18 6.29
CA ILE A 396 21.56 -8.86 6.01
C ILE A 396 21.93 -8.40 4.59
N GLU A 397 23.20 -8.52 4.21
CA GLU A 397 23.69 -8.09 2.89
C GLU A 397 23.07 -8.92 1.75
N ILE A 398 23.14 -10.26 1.87
CA ILE A 398 22.57 -11.16 0.86
C ILE A 398 21.05 -11.02 0.82
N GLY A 399 20.41 -10.89 1.98
CA GLY A 399 18.98 -10.75 2.11
C GLY A 399 18.45 -9.46 1.48
N GLY A 400 19.13 -8.33 1.67
CA GLY A 400 18.75 -7.07 1.04
C GLY A 400 18.82 -7.15 -0.49
N ARG A 401 19.89 -7.77 -1.03
CA ARG A 401 19.99 -8.03 -2.48
C ARG A 401 18.91 -8.99 -2.98
N TYR A 402 18.60 -10.03 -2.20
CA TYR A 402 17.55 -11.00 -2.53
C TYR A 402 16.17 -10.35 -2.57
N ALA A 403 15.81 -9.58 -1.53
CA ALA A 403 14.53 -8.89 -1.44
C ALA A 403 14.34 -7.88 -2.57
N ASN A 404 15.40 -7.17 -2.97
CA ASN A 404 15.35 -6.25 -4.11
C ASN A 404 15.22 -6.97 -5.46
N ARG A 405 15.94 -8.08 -5.66
CA ARG A 405 15.99 -8.78 -6.95
C ARG A 405 14.81 -9.75 -7.17
N PHE A 406 14.32 -10.37 -6.10
CA PHE A 406 13.27 -11.39 -6.12
C PHE A 406 12.10 -10.99 -5.23
N LYS A 407 11.71 -9.71 -5.29
CA LYS A 407 10.63 -9.11 -4.50
C LYS A 407 9.29 -9.86 -4.61
N ASP A 408 9.03 -10.47 -5.77
CA ASP A 408 7.79 -11.21 -6.05
C ASP A 408 7.91 -12.71 -5.73
N SER A 409 9.02 -13.13 -5.12
CA SER A 409 9.21 -14.52 -4.69
C SER A 409 8.33 -14.85 -3.49
N PRO A 410 7.74 -16.06 -3.43
CA PRO A 410 7.05 -16.54 -2.23
C PRO A 410 7.98 -16.66 -1.01
N THR A 411 9.30 -16.71 -1.21
CA THR A 411 10.30 -16.77 -0.12
C THR A 411 10.82 -15.40 0.29
N ALA A 412 10.43 -14.32 -0.40
CA ALA A 412 10.87 -12.96 -0.04
C ALA A 412 10.43 -12.53 1.38
N PRO A 413 9.19 -12.83 1.85
CA PRO A 413 8.80 -12.52 3.22
C PRO A 413 9.66 -13.22 4.27
N GLU A 414 10.00 -14.50 4.04
CA GLU A 414 10.86 -15.26 4.94
C GLU A 414 12.29 -14.68 4.98
N VAL A 415 12.81 -14.24 3.83
CA VAL A 415 14.11 -13.58 3.76
C VAL A 415 14.11 -12.27 4.54
N ILE A 416 13.07 -11.44 4.39
CA ILE A 416 12.91 -10.19 5.15
C ILE A 416 12.84 -10.48 6.65
N PHE A 417 12.08 -11.49 7.05
CA PHE A 417 12.03 -11.95 8.43
C PHE A 417 13.42 -12.35 8.96
N LYS A 418 14.20 -13.11 8.17
CA LYS A 418 15.56 -13.55 8.55
C LYS A 418 16.54 -12.39 8.71
N ILE A 419 16.40 -11.35 7.88
CA ILE A 419 17.16 -10.10 8.00
C ILE A 419 16.83 -9.44 9.34
N GLY A 420 15.54 -9.30 9.65
CA GLY A 420 15.07 -8.73 10.93
C GLY A 420 15.61 -9.49 12.15
N GLU A 421 15.55 -10.83 12.13
CA GLU A 421 16.14 -11.65 13.20
C GLU A 421 17.64 -11.40 13.38
N CYS A 422 18.39 -11.25 12.28
CA CYS A 422 19.82 -10.99 12.32
C CYS A 422 20.14 -9.57 12.82
N GLN A 423 19.37 -8.57 12.40
CA GLN A 423 19.49 -7.19 12.87
C GLN A 423 19.23 -7.10 14.37
N TYR A 424 18.16 -7.74 14.84
CA TYR A 424 17.83 -7.81 16.27
C TYR A 424 18.97 -8.46 17.07
N ARG A 425 19.52 -9.59 16.62
CA ARG A 425 20.64 -10.27 17.31
C ARG A 425 21.90 -9.42 17.39
N LEU A 426 22.24 -8.70 16.32
CA LEU A 426 23.38 -7.79 16.33
C LEU A 426 23.16 -6.61 17.31
N GLN A 427 21.94 -6.09 17.36
CA GLN A 427 21.57 -5.03 18.30
C GLN A 427 21.63 -5.49 19.76
N GLN A 428 21.14 -6.70 20.08
CA GLN A 428 21.23 -7.28 21.42
C GLN A 428 22.68 -7.48 21.87
N LYS A 429 23.57 -7.96 20.97
CA LYS A 429 25.00 -8.06 21.26
C LYS A 429 25.64 -6.70 21.54
N THR A 430 25.21 -5.67 20.82
CA THR A 430 25.73 -4.29 21.00
C THR A 430 25.27 -3.71 22.35
N LEU A 431 24.03 -3.98 22.75
CA LEU A 431 23.49 -3.57 24.04
C LEU A 431 24.15 -4.30 25.22
N GLN A 432 24.34 -5.62 25.11
CA GLN A 432 25.07 -6.41 26.11
C GLN A 432 26.54 -6.01 26.22
N GLY A 433 27.20 -5.68 25.10
CA GLY A 433 28.57 -5.18 25.10
C GLY A 433 28.73 -3.80 25.76
N ARG A 434 27.67 -2.96 25.73
CA ARG A 434 27.64 -1.66 26.43
C ARG A 434 27.35 -1.80 27.93
N LEU A 435 26.55 -2.78 28.33
CA LEU A 435 26.23 -3.07 29.73
C LEU A 435 27.37 -3.80 30.47
N GLY A 436 28.26 -4.50 29.76
CA GLY A 436 29.45 -5.12 30.36
C GLY A 436 30.70 -4.23 30.39
N ALA A 437 30.62 -3.01 29.86
CA ALA A 437 31.71 -2.03 29.82
C ALA A 437 31.42 -0.79 30.71
N ALA A 438 30.26 -0.77 31.37
CA ALA A 438 29.89 0.14 32.44
C ALA A 438 29.94 -0.64 33.76
#